data_AF-A0A848XNW1-F1
#
_entry.id   AF-A0A848XNW1-F1
#
_cell.length_a   1.000
_cell.length_b   1.000
_cell.length_c   1.000
_cell.angle_alpha   90.00
_cell.angle_beta   90.00
_cell.angle_gamma   90.00
#
_symmetry.space_group_name_H-M   'P 1'
#
loop_
_entity.id
_entity.type
_entity.pdbx_description
1 polymer ?
#
loop_
_entity_poly.entity_id
_entity_poly.type
_entity_poly.pdbx_seq_one_letter_code
_entity_poly.pdbx_strand_id
1 'polypeptide(L)'
;MSPSSINLVPALIAGIVTFLLGGLWYGPLFGAKWMASVGVTAADLKPPVFATGFLSYIVLAGSLSVLLNWTGADSIGAGMVVGLVAWVGTALALGANTAAFSGRPRRAFAIESAFQLVAFLAIGGILGGWQ
;
A
#
# COMPACT_ATOMS: atom_id res chain seq x y z
N MET A 1 14.70 14.67 21.54
CA MET A 1 13.70 14.60 20.45
C MET A 1 12.61 15.61 20.75
N SER A 2 12.68 16.80 20.17
CA SER A 2 11.53 17.70 20.14
C SER A 2 10.44 16.96 19.34
N PRO A 3 9.16 16.97 19.72
CA PRO A 3 8.10 16.55 18.83
C PRO A 3 8.06 17.57 17.69
N SER A 4 8.92 17.37 16.69
CA SER A 4 8.82 18.03 15.40
C SER A 4 7.39 17.78 14.97
N SER A 5 6.61 18.86 14.87
CA SER A 5 5.23 18.86 14.41
C SER A 5 5.08 17.80 13.33
N ILE A 6 4.28 16.75 13.59
CA ILE A 6 4.08 15.66 12.64
C ILE A 6 3.54 16.33 11.38
N ASN A 7 4.41 16.51 10.39
CA ASN A 7 4.02 17.07 9.13
C ASN A 7 3.28 15.95 8.39
N LEU A 8 1.96 16.01 8.39
CA LEU A 8 1.11 15.01 7.75
C LEU A 8 1.01 15.21 6.23
N VAL A 9 1.54 16.33 5.70
CA VAL A 9 1.47 16.65 4.27
C VAL A 9 2.17 15.58 3.41
N PRO A 10 3.41 15.13 3.72
CA PRO A 10 4.06 14.07 2.95
C PRO A 10 3.28 12.75 3.00
N ALA A 11 2.69 12.41 4.14
CA ALA A 11 1.87 11.21 4.28
C ALA A 11 0.57 11.30 3.46
N LEU A 12 -0.08 12.46 3.45
CA LEU A 12 -1.26 12.70 2.63
C LEU A 12 -0.94 12.57 1.13
N ILE A 13 0.16 13.19 0.68
CA ILE A 13 0.62 13.11 -0.71
C ILE A 13 0.97 11.66 -1.08
N ALA A 14 1.72 10.96 -0.23
CA ALA A 14 2.09 9.57 -0.46
C ALA A 14 0.85 8.66 -0.59
N GLY A 15 -0.15 8.86 0.28
CA GLY A 15 -1.40 8.10 0.22
C GLY A 15 -2.23 8.40 -1.03
N ILE A 16 -2.32 9.68 -1.45
CA ILE A 16 -2.99 10.07 -2.72
C ILE A 16 -2.30 9.42 -3.91
N VAL A 17 -0.97 9.54 -4.02
CA VAL A 17 -0.19 8.95 -5.12
C VAL A 17 -0.43 7.44 -5.17
N THR A 18 -0.41 6.78 -4.02
CA THR A 18 -0.64 5.33 -3.93
C THR A 18 -2.05 4.93 -4.35
N PHE A 19 -3.06 5.71 -3.98
CA PHE A 19 -4.43 5.46 -4.43
C PHE A 19 -4.56 5.58 -5.95
N LEU A 20 -3.93 6.58 -6.57
CA LEU A 20 -3.90 6.74 -8.02
C LEU A 20 -3.15 5.59 -8.71
N LEU A 21 -2.03 5.13 -8.13
CA LEU A 21 -1.35 3.92 -8.58
C LEU A 21 -2.26 2.69 -8.50
N GLY A 22 -3.11 2.60 -7.47
CA GLY A 22 -4.14 1.57 -7.34
C GLY A 22 -5.14 1.62 -8.49
N GLY A 23 -5.61 2.82 -8.87
CA GLY A 23 -6.47 3.01 -10.04
C GLY A 23 -5.82 2.53 -11.34
N LEU A 24 -4.53 2.78 -11.53
CA LEU A 24 -3.77 2.28 -12.68
C LEU A 24 -3.60 0.75 -12.64
N TRP A 25 -3.30 0.20 -11.48
CA TRP A 25 -3.06 -1.23 -11.28
C TRP A 25 -4.32 -2.08 -11.47
N TYR A 26 -5.39 -1.73 -10.75
CA TYR A 26 -6.68 -2.43 -10.80
C TYR A 26 -7.61 -1.94 -11.91
N GLY A 27 -7.19 -0.94 -12.69
CA GLY A 27 -7.83 -0.55 -13.93
C GLY A 27 -7.16 -1.23 -15.13
N PRO A 28 -6.40 -0.49 -15.96
CA PRO A 28 -5.91 -0.98 -17.25
C PRO A 28 -4.85 -2.09 -17.16
N LEU A 29 -4.06 -2.17 -16.09
CA LEU A 29 -2.94 -3.13 -16.04
C LEU A 29 -3.40 -4.56 -15.68
N PHE A 30 -4.08 -4.71 -14.54
CA PHE A 30 -4.44 -6.02 -13.98
C PHE A 30 -5.91 -6.14 -13.60
N GLY A 31 -6.73 -5.11 -13.78
CA GLY A 31 -8.13 -5.06 -13.35
C GLY A 31 -8.97 -6.23 -13.82
N ALA A 32 -8.98 -6.49 -15.12
CA ALA A 32 -9.74 -7.62 -15.68
C ALA A 32 -9.29 -8.98 -15.14
N LYS A 33 -7.98 -9.17 -14.94
CA LYS A 33 -7.39 -10.41 -14.42
C LYS A 33 -7.74 -10.61 -12.94
N TRP A 34 -7.71 -9.53 -12.16
CA TRP A 34 -8.08 -9.52 -10.75
C TRP A 34 -9.58 -9.78 -10.58
N MET A 35 -10.44 -9.01 -11.26
CA MET A 35 -11.90 -9.17 -11.21
C MET A 35 -12.34 -10.60 -11.55
N ALA A 36 -11.80 -11.17 -12.63
CA ALA A 36 -12.06 -12.56 -13.00
C ALA A 36 -11.59 -13.57 -11.94
N SER A 37 -10.53 -13.26 -11.18
CA SER A 37 -10.02 -14.14 -10.13
C SER A 37 -10.83 -14.09 -8.85
N VAL A 38 -11.42 -12.94 -8.50
CA VAL A 38 -12.22 -12.76 -7.28
C VAL A 38 -13.73 -12.86 -7.53
N GLY A 39 -14.16 -13.02 -8.79
CA GLY A 39 -15.56 -13.20 -9.16
C GLY A 39 -16.41 -11.95 -9.07
N VAL A 40 -15.81 -10.76 -9.22
CA VAL A 40 -16.52 -9.47 -9.20
C VAL A 40 -16.49 -8.80 -10.57
N THR A 41 -17.38 -7.85 -10.78
CA THR A 41 -17.49 -7.04 -12.00
C THR A 41 -17.25 -5.56 -11.69
N ALA A 42 -17.10 -4.75 -12.74
CA ALA A 42 -16.97 -3.30 -12.59
C ALA A 42 -18.21 -2.67 -11.90
N ALA A 43 -19.40 -3.27 -12.03
CA ALA A 43 -20.63 -2.80 -11.40
C ALA A 43 -20.63 -3.01 -9.87
N ASP A 44 -19.81 -3.93 -9.37
CA ASP A 44 -19.67 -4.20 -7.92
C ASP A 44 -18.74 -3.17 -7.25
N LEU A 45 -17.90 -2.49 -8.02
CA LEU A 45 -16.95 -1.49 -7.55
C LEU A 45 -17.62 -0.12 -7.42
N LYS A 46 -18.33 0.08 -6.31
CA LYS A 46 -19.08 1.31 -6.01
C LYS A 46 -18.21 2.37 -5.32
N PRO A 47 -18.60 3.66 -5.35
CA PRO A 47 -17.86 4.75 -4.68
C PRO A 47 -17.40 4.47 -3.24
N PRO A 48 -18.19 3.80 -2.37
CA PRO A 48 -17.74 3.45 -1.01
C PRO A 48 -16.49 2.55 -0.98
N VAL A 49 -16.35 1.61 -1.93
CA VAL A 49 -15.18 0.72 -2.03
C VAL A 49 -13.91 1.54 -2.30
N PHE A 50 -14.01 2.50 -3.22
CA PHE A 50 -12.91 3.40 -3.54
C PHE A 50 -12.56 4.33 -2.37
N ALA A 51 -13.57 4.84 -1.65
CA ALA A 51 -13.34 5.64 -0.45
C ALA A 51 -12.63 4.85 0.65
N THR A 52 -13.03 3.59 0.89
CA THR A 52 -12.34 2.69 1.82
C THR A 52 -10.89 2.46 1.39
N GLY A 53 -10.64 2.21 0.11
CA GLY A 53 -9.28 2.05 -0.44
C GLY A 53 -8.42 3.30 -0.23
N PHE A 54 -8.96 4.47 -0.56
CA PHE A 54 -8.30 5.76 -0.37
C PHE A 54 -7.90 5.98 1.09
N LEU A 55 -8.85 5.86 2.02
CA LEU A 55 -8.59 6.05 3.45
C LEU A 55 -7.57 5.03 3.99
N SER A 56 -7.61 3.79 3.49
CA SER A 56 -6.64 2.76 3.86
C SER A 56 -5.21 3.14 3.48
N TYR A 57 -5.00 3.77 2.31
CA TYR A 57 -3.67 4.25 1.93
C TYR A 57 -3.22 5.48 2.72
N ILE A 58 -4.13 6.36 3.16
CA ILE A 58 -3.80 7.45 4.09
C ILE A 58 -3.32 6.88 5.42
N VAL A 59 -4.03 5.90 5.99
CA VAL A 59 -3.66 5.24 7.25
C VAL A 59 -2.33 4.51 7.11
N LEU A 60 -2.10 3.80 6.00
CA LEU A 60 -0.82 3.15 5.73
C LEU A 60 0.31 4.17 5.63
N ALA A 61 0.10 5.29 4.95
CA ALA A 61 1.10 6.35 4.84
C ALA A 61 1.43 7.01 6.17
N GLY A 62 0.42 7.29 7.01
CA GLY A 62 0.64 7.77 8.37
C GLY A 62 1.45 6.76 9.21
N SER A 63 1.13 5.48 9.09
CA SER A 63 1.83 4.41 9.82
C SER A 63 3.29 4.28 9.39
N LEU A 64 3.57 4.30 8.08
CA LEU A 64 4.94 4.28 7.56
C LEU A 64 5.71 5.55 7.94
N SER A 65 5.07 6.72 7.97
CA SER A 65 5.71 7.96 8.44
C SER A 65 6.24 7.83 9.87
N VAL A 66 5.47 7.22 10.78
CA VAL A 66 5.93 6.92 12.14
C VAL A 66 7.13 5.97 12.13
N LEU A 67 7.09 4.90 11.33
CA LEU A 67 8.21 3.95 11.25
C LEU A 67 9.49 4.59 10.69
N LEU A 68 9.38 5.45 9.68
CA LEU A 68 10.54 6.17 9.15
C LEU A 68 11.15 7.09 10.21
N ASN A 69 10.33 7.81 10.98
CA ASN A 69 10.80 8.65 12.08
C ASN A 69 11.51 7.84 13.18
N TRP A 70 11.03 6.64 13.50
CA TRP A 70 11.66 5.77 14.50
C TRP A 70 12.97 5.13 14.01
N THR A 71 13.05 4.82 12.72
CA THR A 71 14.25 4.23 12.11
C THR A 71 15.30 5.27 11.74
N GLY A 72 14.93 6.56 11.68
CA GLY A 72 15.80 7.62 11.19
C GLY A 72 16.05 7.54 9.68
N ALA A 73 15.15 6.91 8.93
CA ALA A 73 15.29 6.75 7.48
C ALA A 73 15.01 8.08 6.76
N ASP A 74 16.07 8.71 6.24
CA ASP A 74 16.10 10.08 5.73
C ASP A 74 16.43 10.19 4.22
N SER A 75 16.23 9.10 3.48
CA SER A 75 16.41 9.10 2.03
C SER A 75 15.37 8.22 1.33
N ILE A 76 15.18 8.44 0.03
CA ILE A 76 14.29 7.62 -0.82
C ILE A 76 14.63 6.13 -0.66
N GLY A 77 15.92 5.78 -0.74
CA GLY A 77 16.38 4.40 -0.63
C GLY A 77 16.11 3.80 0.76
N ALA A 78 16.43 4.53 1.83
CA ALA A 78 16.16 4.08 3.20
C ALA A 78 14.65 3.90 3.44
N GLY A 79 13.84 4.86 2.97
CA GLY A 79 12.38 4.78 3.07
C GLY A 79 11.79 3.60 2.31
N MET A 80 12.30 3.29 1.11
CA MET A 80 11.92 2.09 0.36
C MET A 80 12.30 0.80 1.11
N VAL A 81 13.45 0.75 1.77
CA VAL A 81 13.85 -0.41 2.60
C VAL A 81 12.90 -0.58 3.79
N VAL A 82 12.53 0.50 4.48
CA VAL A 82 11.53 0.45 5.56
C VAL A 82 10.19 -0.05 5.03
N GLY A 83 9.74 0.46 3.88
CA GLY A 83 8.53 -0.02 3.20
C GLY A 83 8.59 -1.50 2.85
N LEU A 84 9.71 -1.97 2.31
CA LEU A 84 9.93 -3.38 1.97
C LEU A 84 9.85 -4.28 3.21
N VAL A 85 10.57 -3.92 4.28
CA VAL A 85 10.58 -4.71 5.53
C VAL A 85 9.18 -4.74 6.15
N ALA A 86 8.49 -3.59 6.19
CA ALA A 86 7.13 -3.50 6.69
C ALA A 86 6.16 -4.37 5.85
N TRP A 87 6.29 -4.36 4.52
CA TRP A 87 5.48 -5.22 3.64
C TRP A 87 5.74 -6.71 3.90
N VAL A 88 7.01 -7.14 3.95
CA VAL A 88 7.37 -8.54 4.22
C VAL A 88 6.82 -8.99 5.57
N GLY A 89 7.06 -8.20 6.62
CA GLY A 89 6.69 -8.55 8.00
C GLY A 89 5.20 -8.49 8.29
N THR A 90 4.41 -7.80 7.45
CA THR A 90 2.96 -7.64 7.67
C THR A 90 2.16 -8.20 6.49
N ALA A 91 1.95 -7.40 5.45
CA ALA A 91 1.06 -7.67 4.33
C ALA A 91 1.36 -9.01 3.63
N LEU A 92 2.64 -9.29 3.33
CA LEU A 92 3.03 -10.54 2.70
C LEU A 92 2.85 -11.72 3.65
N ALA A 93 3.42 -11.67 4.85
CA ALA A 93 3.38 -12.79 5.80
C ALA A 93 1.94 -13.18 6.19
N LEU A 94 1.12 -12.20 6.58
CA LEU A 94 -0.28 -12.40 6.96
C LEU A 94 -1.15 -12.78 5.76
N GLY A 95 -0.91 -12.15 4.61
CA GLY A 95 -1.63 -12.43 3.37
C GLY A 95 -1.34 -13.84 2.85
N ALA A 96 -0.09 -14.27 2.85
CA ALA A 96 0.33 -15.61 2.42
C ALA A 96 -0.24 -16.69 3.34
N ASN A 97 -0.20 -16.47 4.66
CA ASN A 97 -0.84 -17.36 5.62
C ASN A 97 -2.34 -17.48 5.32
N THR A 98 -3.04 -16.35 5.22
CA THR A 98 -4.48 -16.33 4.91
C THR A 98 -4.77 -17.04 3.59
N ALA A 99 -3.99 -16.79 2.54
CA ALA A 99 -4.18 -17.40 1.23
C ALA A 99 -3.99 -18.91 1.25
N ALA A 100 -3.04 -19.41 2.06
CA ALA A 100 -2.80 -20.85 2.22
C ALA A 100 -3.98 -21.57 2.90
N PHE A 101 -4.62 -20.94 3.90
CA PHE A 101 -5.69 -21.57 4.68
C PHE A 101 -7.10 -21.33 4.14
N SER A 102 -7.35 -20.20 3.46
CA SER A 102 -8.70 -19.81 3.01
C SER A 102 -9.08 -20.32 1.62
N GLY A 103 -8.19 -21.08 0.94
CA GLY A 103 -8.43 -21.52 -0.43
C GLY A 103 -8.51 -20.38 -1.45
N ARG A 104 -7.99 -19.20 -1.10
CA ARG A 104 -8.04 -18.01 -1.95
C ARG A 104 -7.34 -18.27 -3.29
N PRO A 105 -7.87 -17.72 -4.40
CA PRO A 105 -7.23 -17.83 -5.70
C PRO A 105 -5.80 -17.29 -5.66
N ARG A 106 -4.80 -18.15 -5.93
CA ARG A 106 -3.37 -17.77 -5.92
C ARG A 106 -3.07 -16.57 -6.82
N ARG A 107 -3.82 -16.45 -7.93
CA ARG A 107 -3.73 -15.32 -8.86
C ARG A 107 -4.19 -14.00 -8.24
N ALA A 108 -5.28 -14.02 -7.49
CA ALA A 108 -5.77 -12.83 -6.79
C ALA A 108 -4.72 -12.36 -5.78
N PHE A 109 -4.25 -13.29 -4.94
CA PHE A 109 -3.21 -13.01 -3.96
C PHE A 109 -1.93 -12.44 -4.60
N ALA A 110 -1.46 -13.01 -5.70
CA ALA A 110 -0.26 -12.51 -6.38
C ALA A 110 -0.43 -11.08 -6.89
N ILE A 111 -1.57 -10.75 -7.50
CA ILE A 111 -1.86 -9.40 -8.01
C ILE A 111 -1.97 -8.40 -6.85
N GLU A 112 -2.67 -8.78 -5.78
CA GLU A 112 -2.90 -7.93 -4.61
C GLU A 112 -1.62 -7.69 -3.83
N SER A 113 -0.86 -8.76 -3.56
CA SER A 113 0.39 -8.67 -2.79
C SER A 113 1.47 -7.92 -3.55
N ALA A 114 1.57 -8.08 -4.88
CA ALA A 114 2.47 -7.30 -5.72
C ALA A 114 2.10 -5.80 -5.72
N PHE A 115 0.81 -5.47 -5.76
CA PHE A 115 0.39 -4.08 -5.62
C PHE A 115 0.72 -3.52 -4.24
N GLN A 116 0.48 -4.30 -3.17
CA GLN A 116 0.85 -3.89 -1.82
C GLN A 116 2.36 -3.61 -1.73
N LEU A 117 3.22 -4.43 -2.34
CA LEU A 117 4.65 -4.13 -2.40
C LEU A 117 4.91 -2.77 -3.04
N VAL A 118 4.32 -2.50 -4.22
CA VAL A 118 4.46 -1.21 -4.91
C VAL A 118 3.97 -0.06 -4.01
N ALA A 119 2.84 -0.23 -3.33
CA ALA A 119 2.29 0.76 -2.41
C ALA A 119 3.24 1.07 -1.24
N PHE A 120 3.75 0.03 -0.58
CA PHE A 120 4.70 0.20 0.54
C PHE A 120 6.01 0.85 0.09
N LEU A 121 6.54 0.46 -1.07
CA LEU A 121 7.75 1.06 -1.63
C LEU A 121 7.54 2.53 -2.03
N ALA A 122 6.41 2.84 -2.69
CA ALA A 122 6.09 4.19 -3.12
C ALA A 122 5.91 5.12 -1.91
N ILE A 123 5.13 4.70 -0.91
CA ILE A 123 4.94 5.47 0.31
C ILE A 123 6.26 5.66 1.05
N GLY A 124 7.01 4.57 1.26
CA GLY A 124 8.30 4.63 1.93
C GLY A 124 9.28 5.56 1.23
N GLY A 125 9.41 5.45 -0.09
CA GLY A 125 10.29 6.30 -0.88
C GLY A 125 9.90 7.78 -0.88
N ILE A 126 8.60 8.09 -1.02
CA ILE A 126 8.09 9.47 -0.96
C ILE A 126 8.37 10.10 0.40
N LEU A 127 8.07 9.37 1.48
CA LEU A 127 8.29 9.86 2.83
C LEU A 127 9.77 10.01 3.16
N GLY A 128 10.60 9.04 2.77
CA GLY A 128 12.04 9.08 3.00
C GLY A 128 12.73 10.19 2.21
N GLY A 129 12.24 10.54 1.02
CA GLY A 129 12.73 11.70 0.27
C GLY A 129 12.26 13.06 0.82
N TRP A 130 11.38 13.07 1.83
CA TRP A 130 10.81 14.29 2.42
C TRP A 130 11.38 14.62 3.81
N GLN A 131 12.13 13.69 4.40
CA GLN A 131 12.86 13.89 5.66
C GLN A 131 14.03 14.85 5.42
#